data_AF-A0A1B7HIR9-F1
#
_entry.id   AF-A0A1B7HIR9-F1
#
_cell.length_a   1.000
_cell.length_b   1.000
_cell.length_c   1.000
_cell.angle_alpha   90.00
_cell.angle_beta   90.00
_cell.angle_gamma   90.00
#
_symmetry.space_group_name_H-M   'P 1'
#
loop_
_entity.id
_entity.type
_entity.pdbx_description
1 polymer ?
#
loop_
_entity_poly.entity_id
_entity_poly.type
_entity_poly.pdbx_seq_one_letter_code
_entity_poly.pdbx_strand_id
1 'polypeptide(L)'
;MLTNILLISKRKITLLILGLISISLVLNFISSSWGRVFFFVASYLSIVSIILHYKIKPTKNLLLLTCAFILIGLSKYLWFCFEYIGNPDYNKYNSYFNTGQRLILGGVISYALFSMVDKLSYSKAKVIELTILVSFFIATIIGLVQAVRSPGRIDFYLGFATDSAYMYSTLSICSVIYLQQYKSLFYRLLTVAVLLVSLFMIFKTGTRNILISYPIILTISLLVWKKHSWRNIFWCAILLSAAFAAGYNNYIKPKINVTLNEIQSYEVNNGNFNGSLTARLAMWAVGYEAFKHNPLSMSLEKREDFFKKEVNETNKNSSALAFTRIHLHNEIIETASLQGIFGIIALLLTYALLLACCIRDKNNVLLGVSLTIITIGLTDVVFISREQTIFFSIIIIFAALHQHIKKKAQDNK
;
A
#
# COMPACT_ATOMS: atom_id res chain seq x y z
N MET A 1 22.29 26.44 27.81
CA MET A 1 22.47 25.04 28.23
C MET A 1 21.18 24.22 28.14
N LEU A 2 20.08 24.66 28.77
CA LEU A 2 18.76 23.99 28.69
C LEU A 2 18.24 23.76 27.25
N THR A 3 18.40 24.74 26.36
CA THR A 3 17.97 24.65 24.94
C THR A 3 18.71 23.57 24.17
N ASN A 4 20.01 23.37 24.43
CA ASN A 4 20.81 22.31 23.80
C ASN A 4 20.48 20.94 24.36
N ILE A 5 20.26 20.82 25.68
CA ILE A 5 19.81 19.57 26.32
C ILE A 5 18.44 19.15 25.79
N LEU A 6 17.51 20.11 25.67
CA LEU A 6 16.20 19.85 25.07
C LEU A 6 16.37 19.35 23.63
N LEU A 7 17.17 20.03 22.80
CA LEU A 7 17.41 19.67 21.39
C LEU A 7 17.98 18.25 21.22
N ILE A 8 18.92 17.86 22.09
CA ILE A 8 19.50 16.52 22.10
C ILE A 8 18.45 15.46 22.44
N SER A 9 17.60 15.73 23.44
CA SER A 9 16.46 14.86 23.78
C SER A 9 15.49 14.70 22.60
N LYS A 10 15.17 15.80 21.88
CA LYS A 10 14.29 15.77 20.69
C LYS A 10 14.81 14.83 19.60
N ARG A 11 16.11 14.95 19.33
CA ARG A 11 16.77 14.14 18.29
C ARG A 11 16.77 12.66 18.69
N LYS A 12 17.01 12.33 19.95
CA LYS A 12 16.97 10.94 20.44
C LYS A 12 15.59 10.31 20.27
N ILE A 13 14.52 11.02 20.65
CA ILE A 13 13.14 10.53 20.48
C ILE A 13 12.81 10.32 19.00
N THR A 14 13.15 11.27 18.12
CA THR A 14 12.94 11.12 16.67
C THR A 14 13.66 9.90 16.10
N LEU A 15 14.90 9.67 16.52
CA LEU A 15 15.69 8.51 16.08
C LEU A 15 15.14 7.20 16.63
N LEU A 16 14.59 7.19 17.84
CA LEU A 16 13.90 6.03 18.40
C LEU A 16 12.64 5.72 17.58
N ILE A 17 11.80 6.71 17.28
CA ILE A 17 10.62 6.53 16.42
C ILE A 17 11.03 5.94 15.06
N LEU A 18 12.05 6.50 14.42
CA LEU A 18 12.59 6.00 13.15
C LEU A 18 13.04 4.53 13.27
N GLY A 19 13.76 4.19 14.35
CA GLY A 19 14.20 2.82 14.62
C GLY A 19 13.05 1.84 14.80
N LEU A 20 12.00 2.23 15.54
CA LEU A 20 10.83 1.40 15.79
C LEU A 20 10.05 1.11 14.50
N ILE A 21 9.83 2.11 13.64
CA ILE A 21 9.16 1.86 12.35
C ILE A 21 10.05 1.09 11.36
N SER A 22 11.37 1.21 11.47
CA SER A 22 12.30 0.34 10.73
C SER A 22 12.18 -1.12 11.15
N ILE A 23 12.14 -1.39 12.47
CA ILE A 23 11.92 -2.74 13.00
C ILE A 23 10.54 -3.26 12.59
N SER A 24 9.51 -2.42 12.65
CA SER A 24 8.15 -2.76 12.22
C SER A 24 8.11 -3.24 10.77
N LEU A 25 8.77 -2.52 9.84
CA LEU A 25 8.84 -2.91 8.43
C LEU A 25 9.58 -4.24 8.22
N VAL A 26 10.72 -4.42 8.89
CA VAL A 26 11.53 -5.65 8.79
C VAL A 26 10.77 -6.87 9.30
N LEU A 27 10.03 -6.71 10.41
CA LEU A 27 9.26 -7.79 11.01
C LEU A 27 7.97 -8.10 10.24
N ASN A 28 7.52 -7.26 9.31
CA ASN A 28 6.25 -7.45 8.60
C ASN A 28 6.12 -8.85 7.97
N PHE A 29 7.21 -9.38 7.39
CA PHE A 29 7.24 -10.71 6.77
C PHE A 29 7.71 -11.84 7.71
N ILE A 30 8.26 -11.51 8.89
CA ILE A 30 8.73 -12.51 9.89
C ILE A 30 7.62 -12.79 10.91
N SER A 31 7.10 -11.73 11.51
CA SER A 31 6.03 -11.76 12.48
C SER A 31 5.25 -10.45 12.40
N SER A 32 4.17 -10.49 11.62
CA SER A 32 3.25 -9.36 11.47
C SER A 32 2.77 -8.85 12.84
N SER A 33 2.55 -9.75 13.81
CA SER A 33 2.19 -9.40 15.19
C SER A 33 3.18 -8.44 15.85
N TRP A 34 4.46 -8.81 15.87
CA TRP A 34 5.48 -7.94 16.43
C TRP A 34 5.65 -6.67 15.61
N GLY A 35 5.57 -6.76 14.28
CA GLY A 35 5.58 -5.59 13.39
C GLY A 35 4.54 -4.54 13.80
N ARG A 36 3.32 -4.98 14.12
CA ARG A 36 2.24 -4.11 14.62
C ARG A 36 2.57 -3.49 15.99
N VAL A 37 3.08 -4.28 16.93
CA VAL A 37 3.46 -3.77 18.27
C VAL A 37 4.46 -2.61 18.14
N PHE A 38 5.51 -2.78 17.33
CA PHE A 38 6.50 -1.72 17.11
C PHE A 38 5.90 -0.48 16.45
N PHE A 39 4.97 -0.65 15.50
CA PHE A 39 4.23 0.47 14.91
C PHE A 39 3.41 1.25 15.95
N PHE A 40 2.67 0.55 16.80
CA PHE A 40 1.87 1.20 17.85
C PHE A 40 2.76 1.91 18.87
N VAL A 41 3.83 1.28 19.35
CA VAL A 41 4.80 1.92 20.26
C VAL A 41 5.40 3.18 19.61
N ALA A 42 5.76 3.14 18.33
CA ALA A 42 6.23 4.31 17.59
C ALA A 42 5.19 5.43 17.53
N SER A 43 3.91 5.08 17.37
CA SER A 43 2.81 6.05 17.32
C SER A 43 2.61 6.75 18.67
N TYR A 44 2.63 6.02 19.79
CA TYR A 44 2.52 6.61 21.12
C TYR A 44 3.70 7.53 21.45
N LEU A 45 4.92 7.11 21.10
CA LEU A 45 6.11 7.96 21.23
C LEU A 45 6.05 9.19 20.33
N SER A 46 5.41 9.09 19.18
CA SER A 46 5.19 10.22 18.27
C SER A 46 4.23 11.25 18.86
N ILE A 47 3.17 10.83 19.58
CA ILE A 47 2.30 11.76 20.34
C ILE A 47 3.13 12.53 21.37
N VAL A 48 3.94 11.82 22.16
CA VAL A 48 4.83 12.45 23.16
C VAL A 48 5.80 13.42 22.47
N SER A 49 6.40 13.03 21.35
CA SER A 49 7.29 13.87 20.56
C SER A 49 6.60 15.16 20.07
N ILE A 50 5.35 15.07 19.62
CA ILE A 50 4.58 16.23 19.14
C ILE A 50 4.29 17.19 20.30
N ILE A 51 3.85 16.67 21.46
CA ILE A 51 3.56 17.50 22.65
C ILE A 51 4.83 18.23 23.09
N LEU A 52 5.94 17.52 23.22
CA LEU A 52 7.22 18.11 23.62
C LEU A 52 7.77 19.11 22.58
N HIS A 53 7.33 19.03 21.32
CA HIS A 53 7.88 19.80 20.19
C HIS A 53 6.83 20.56 19.41
N TYR A 54 5.72 20.97 20.04
CA TYR A 54 4.54 21.54 19.39
C TYR A 54 4.80 22.78 18.49
N LYS A 55 5.90 23.51 18.74
CA LYS A 55 6.31 24.66 17.92
C LYS A 55 6.98 24.27 16.60
N ILE A 56 7.49 23.05 16.47
CA ILE A 56 8.23 22.57 15.29
C ILE A 56 7.24 21.83 14.38
N LYS A 57 7.03 22.38 13.18
CA LYS A 57 6.07 21.85 12.21
C LYS A 57 6.80 21.28 10.99
N PRO A 58 6.21 20.29 10.29
CA PRO A 58 6.71 19.84 9.01
C PRO A 58 6.74 20.97 7.99
N THR A 59 7.57 20.84 6.96
CA THR A 59 7.46 21.70 5.78
C THR A 59 6.08 21.54 5.15
N LYS A 60 5.58 22.59 4.45
CA LYS A 60 4.28 22.54 3.76
C LYS A 60 4.13 21.26 2.94
N ASN A 61 5.22 20.85 2.30
CA ASN A 61 5.23 19.69 1.43
C ASN A 61 4.95 18.38 2.16
N LEU A 62 5.68 18.14 3.24
CA LEU A 62 5.56 16.94 4.05
C LEU A 62 4.27 16.95 4.88
N LEU A 63 3.78 18.13 5.25
CA LEU A 63 2.50 18.27 5.93
C LEU A 63 1.33 17.78 5.06
N LEU A 64 1.36 17.98 3.74
CA LEU A 64 0.33 17.45 2.84
C LEU A 64 0.25 15.91 2.90
N LEU A 65 1.38 15.21 3.03
CA LEU A 65 1.39 13.75 3.20
C LEU A 65 0.79 13.34 4.55
N THR A 66 1.10 14.07 5.62
CA THR A 66 0.43 13.87 6.91
C THR A 66 -1.08 14.09 6.80
N CYS A 67 -1.51 15.15 6.13
CA CYS A 67 -2.92 15.43 5.91
C CYS A 67 -3.60 14.32 5.10
N ALA A 68 -2.91 13.74 4.11
CA ALA A 68 -3.45 12.62 3.34
C ALA A 68 -3.80 11.42 4.24
N PHE A 69 -2.90 11.03 5.16
CA PHE A 69 -3.18 9.96 6.13
C PHE A 69 -4.35 10.28 7.07
N ILE A 70 -4.33 11.49 7.64
CA ILE A 70 -5.36 11.92 8.59
C ILE A 70 -6.72 12.02 7.88
N LEU A 71 -6.76 12.49 6.64
CA LEU A 71 -8.00 12.63 5.85
C LEU A 71 -8.68 11.28 5.65
N ILE A 72 -7.97 10.29 5.08
CA ILE A 72 -8.57 8.97 4.86
C ILE A 72 -8.84 8.22 6.17
N GLY A 73 -8.01 8.42 7.19
CA GLY A 73 -8.19 7.83 8.50
C GLY A 73 -9.44 8.37 9.21
N LEU A 74 -9.62 9.70 9.20
CA LEU A 74 -10.82 10.35 9.73
C LEU A 74 -12.06 9.99 8.95
N SER A 75 -12.00 9.87 7.61
CA SER A 75 -13.14 9.42 6.80
C SER A 75 -13.68 8.08 7.30
N LYS A 76 -12.82 7.07 7.43
CA LYS A 76 -13.21 5.73 7.92
C LYS A 76 -13.66 5.75 9.39
N TYR A 77 -12.98 6.53 10.23
CA TYR A 77 -13.30 6.64 11.66
C TYR A 77 -14.65 7.33 11.90
N LEU A 78 -14.87 8.49 11.28
CA LEU A 78 -16.10 9.28 11.44
C LEU A 78 -17.30 8.56 10.83
N TRP A 79 -17.13 7.92 9.67
CA TRP A 79 -18.18 7.06 9.11
C TRP A 79 -18.60 5.96 10.09
N PHE A 80 -17.63 5.26 10.69
CA PHE A 80 -17.94 4.22 11.66
C PHE A 80 -18.67 4.81 12.88
N CYS A 81 -18.20 5.94 13.41
CA CYS A 81 -18.88 6.61 14.51
C CYS A 81 -20.32 7.01 14.15
N PHE A 82 -20.54 7.52 12.94
CA PHE A 82 -21.85 7.96 12.47
C PHE A 82 -22.84 6.79 12.31
N GLU A 83 -22.42 5.67 11.72
CA GLU A 83 -23.31 4.52 11.47
C GLU A 83 -23.51 3.60 12.68
N TYR A 84 -22.52 3.53 13.59
CA TYR A 84 -22.51 2.50 14.64
C TYR A 84 -22.69 3.02 16.07
N ILE A 85 -22.47 4.30 16.38
CA ILE A 85 -22.70 4.78 17.76
C ILE A 85 -24.20 4.71 18.08
N GLY A 86 -24.57 3.94 19.11
CA GLY A 86 -25.97 3.69 19.48
C GLY A 86 -26.66 2.57 18.68
N ASN A 87 -25.95 1.91 17.75
CA ASN A 87 -26.44 0.78 16.97
C ASN A 87 -26.08 -0.55 17.66
N PRO A 88 -26.98 -1.56 17.71
CA PRO A 88 -26.67 -2.90 18.23
C PRO A 88 -25.48 -3.59 17.55
N ASP A 89 -25.20 -3.27 16.28
CA ASP A 89 -24.09 -3.85 15.51
C ASP A 89 -22.73 -3.19 15.82
N TYR A 90 -22.67 -2.28 16.80
CA TYR A 90 -21.42 -1.66 17.24
C TYR A 90 -20.40 -2.72 17.68
N ASN A 91 -19.29 -2.80 16.95
CA ASN A 91 -18.18 -3.68 17.28
C ASN A 91 -16.84 -2.94 17.25
N LYS A 92 -16.18 -2.83 18.42
CA LYS A 92 -14.85 -2.23 18.54
C LYS A 92 -13.76 -2.93 17.72
N TYR A 93 -13.98 -4.18 17.31
CA TYR A 93 -13.07 -4.95 16.45
C TYR A 93 -13.37 -4.82 14.96
N ASN A 94 -14.28 -3.92 14.56
CA ASN A 94 -14.60 -3.65 13.16
C ASN A 94 -13.34 -3.24 12.37
N SER A 95 -13.17 -3.82 11.18
CA SER A 95 -11.98 -3.65 10.33
C SER A 95 -11.80 -2.21 9.84
N TYR A 96 -12.89 -1.53 9.50
CA TYR A 96 -12.89 -0.14 9.02
C TYR A 96 -12.52 0.83 10.15
N PHE A 97 -13.13 0.65 11.33
CA PHE A 97 -12.81 1.45 12.52
C PHE A 97 -11.32 1.36 12.87
N ASN A 98 -10.81 0.13 12.96
CA ASN A 98 -9.40 -0.12 13.27
C ASN A 98 -8.46 0.40 12.17
N THR A 99 -8.88 0.39 10.91
CA THR A 99 -8.08 0.97 9.82
C THR A 99 -8.04 2.50 9.91
N GLY A 100 -9.16 3.14 10.21
CA GLY A 100 -9.21 4.58 10.48
C GLY A 100 -8.21 4.99 11.56
N GLN A 101 -8.19 4.25 12.67
CA GLN A 101 -7.23 4.47 13.76
C GLN A 101 -5.77 4.30 13.30
N ARG A 102 -5.44 3.22 12.59
CA ARG A 102 -4.06 2.98 12.11
C ARG A 102 -3.57 4.07 11.16
N LEU A 103 -4.43 4.56 10.26
CA LEU A 103 -4.10 5.64 9.33
C LEU A 103 -3.87 6.97 10.07
N ILE A 104 -4.71 7.30 11.05
CA ILE A 104 -4.50 8.47 11.92
C ILE A 104 -3.17 8.36 12.66
N LEU A 105 -2.86 7.19 13.24
CA LEU A 105 -1.58 6.94 13.91
C LEU A 105 -0.40 7.02 12.94
N GLY A 106 -0.55 6.57 11.70
CA GLY A 106 0.43 6.78 10.62
C GLY A 106 0.67 8.27 10.35
N GLY A 107 -0.39 9.08 10.33
CA GLY A 107 -0.31 10.54 10.24
C GLY A 107 0.41 11.19 11.45
N VAL A 108 0.18 10.67 12.65
CA VAL A 108 0.88 11.12 13.87
C VAL A 108 2.39 10.82 13.79
N ILE A 109 2.75 9.61 13.37
CA ILE A 109 4.16 9.24 13.14
C ILE A 109 4.78 10.13 12.06
N SER A 110 4.08 10.32 10.93
CA SER A 110 4.59 11.14 9.84
C SER A 110 4.80 12.58 10.28
N TYR A 111 3.87 13.18 11.02
CA TYR A 111 4.03 14.52 11.58
C TYR A 111 5.27 14.60 12.48
N ALA A 112 5.42 13.70 13.45
CA ALA A 112 6.53 13.71 14.39
C ALA A 112 7.89 13.62 13.69
N LEU A 113 8.03 12.71 12.72
CA LEU A 113 9.27 12.53 11.97
C LEU A 113 9.54 13.69 11.00
N PHE A 114 8.52 14.16 10.28
CA PHE A 114 8.66 15.24 9.31
C PHE A 114 8.95 16.59 9.97
N SER A 115 8.46 16.85 11.18
CA SER A 115 8.82 18.06 11.94
C SER A 115 10.32 18.15 12.22
N MET A 116 11.02 17.01 12.35
CA MET A 116 12.43 16.95 12.71
C MET A 116 13.34 16.60 11.53
N VAL A 117 12.79 16.54 10.31
CA VAL A 117 13.51 16.08 9.11
C VAL A 117 14.78 16.88 8.84
N ASP A 118 14.74 18.20 9.04
CA ASP A 118 15.89 19.09 8.80
C ASP A 118 17.00 18.91 9.85
N LYS A 119 16.77 18.15 10.92
CA LYS A 119 17.80 17.82 11.92
C LYS A 119 18.39 16.42 11.71
N LEU A 120 17.87 15.65 10.76
CA LEU A 120 18.39 14.33 10.41
C LEU A 120 19.63 14.46 9.51
N SER A 121 20.63 13.62 9.78
CA SER A 121 21.85 13.54 8.98
C SER A 121 21.64 12.67 7.73
N TYR A 122 22.49 12.83 6.73
CA TYR A 122 22.46 12.02 5.51
C TYR A 122 22.53 10.51 5.80
N SER A 123 23.25 10.09 6.85
CA SER A 123 23.32 8.69 7.28
C SER A 123 21.94 8.09 7.57
N LYS A 124 20.94 8.89 7.94
CA LYS A 124 19.57 8.41 8.18
C LYS A 124 18.81 8.09 6.90
N ALA A 125 19.12 8.76 5.79
CA ALA A 125 18.64 8.31 4.48
C ALA A 125 19.20 6.92 4.14
N LYS A 126 20.48 6.66 4.46
CA LYS A 126 21.09 5.32 4.28
C LYS A 126 20.48 4.26 5.18
N VAL A 127 20.10 4.59 6.41
CA VAL A 127 19.36 3.66 7.28
C VAL A 127 18.01 3.29 6.69
N ILE A 128 17.26 4.25 6.14
CA ILE A 128 15.97 3.98 5.47
C ILE A 128 16.18 3.06 4.26
N GLU A 129 17.17 3.39 3.43
CA GLU A 129 17.55 2.58 2.26
C GLU A 129 17.87 1.14 2.66
N LEU A 130 18.75 0.96 3.65
CA LEU A 130 19.13 -0.36 4.18
C LEU A 130 17.93 -1.10 4.77
N THR A 131 17.05 -0.40 5.49
CA THR A 131 15.84 -1.02 6.08
C THR A 131 14.97 -1.65 4.98
N ILE A 132 14.75 -0.92 3.87
CA ILE A 132 13.94 -1.41 2.74
C ILE A 132 14.64 -2.59 2.05
N LEU A 133 15.96 -2.51 1.82
CA LEU A 133 16.73 -3.61 1.22
C LEU A 133 16.73 -4.87 2.09
N VAL A 134 16.90 -4.72 3.42
CA VAL A 134 16.84 -5.83 4.38
C VAL A 134 15.43 -6.43 4.41
N SER A 135 14.39 -5.61 4.41
CA SER A 135 13.00 -6.08 4.37
C SER A 135 12.71 -6.86 3.09
N PHE A 136 13.19 -6.37 1.93
CA PHE A 136 13.09 -7.07 0.65
C PHE A 136 13.84 -8.41 0.67
N PHE A 137 15.06 -8.43 1.21
CA PHE A 137 15.88 -9.63 1.29
C PHE A 137 15.24 -10.70 2.19
N ILE A 138 14.74 -10.31 3.36
CA ILE A 138 14.03 -11.19 4.29
C ILE A 138 12.76 -11.75 3.64
N ALA A 139 11.93 -10.89 3.04
CA ALA A 139 10.73 -11.34 2.35
C ALA A 139 11.07 -12.32 1.23
N THR A 140 12.14 -12.06 0.47
CA THR A 140 12.63 -12.96 -0.58
C THR A 140 13.05 -14.32 -0.03
N ILE A 141 13.82 -14.37 1.07
CA ILE A 141 14.23 -15.64 1.70
C ILE A 141 12.99 -16.42 2.13
N ILE A 142 12.05 -15.76 2.80
CA ILE A 142 10.81 -16.41 3.29
C ILE A 142 9.99 -16.94 2.11
N GLY A 143 9.85 -16.16 1.04
CA GLY A 143 9.17 -16.57 -0.19
C GLY A 143 9.86 -17.76 -0.86
N LEU A 144 11.19 -17.77 -0.97
CA LEU A 144 11.95 -18.89 -1.52
C LEU A 144 11.81 -20.16 -0.66
N VAL A 145 11.90 -20.03 0.66
CA VAL A 145 11.71 -21.16 1.58
C VAL A 145 10.30 -21.73 1.43
N GLN A 146 9.27 -20.88 1.33
CA GLN A 146 7.90 -21.34 1.08
C GLN A 146 7.76 -22.01 -0.30
N ALA A 147 8.37 -21.43 -1.34
CA ALA A 147 8.31 -21.95 -2.71
C ALA A 147 8.84 -23.39 -2.82
N VAL A 148 9.82 -23.75 -1.99
CA VAL A 148 10.40 -25.09 -1.93
C VAL A 148 9.56 -26.03 -1.07
N ARG A 149 8.98 -25.55 0.04
CA ARG A 149 8.29 -26.39 1.03
C ARG A 149 6.81 -26.65 0.72
N SER A 150 6.16 -25.76 0.00
CA SER A 150 4.71 -25.82 -0.20
C SER A 150 4.35 -25.82 -1.69
N PRO A 151 3.63 -26.85 -2.18
CA PRO A 151 3.03 -26.78 -3.49
C PRO A 151 1.87 -25.78 -3.45
N GLY A 152 1.95 -24.70 -4.24
CA GLY A 152 0.87 -23.71 -4.31
C GLY A 152 1.35 -22.27 -4.54
N ARG A 153 0.42 -21.33 -4.31
CA ARG A 153 0.71 -19.89 -4.37
C ARG A 153 1.55 -19.49 -3.16
N ILE A 154 2.52 -18.61 -3.37
CA ILE A 154 3.29 -18.00 -2.29
C ILE A 154 2.47 -16.85 -1.68
N ASP A 155 2.34 -16.88 -0.36
CA ASP A 155 1.73 -15.82 0.45
C ASP A 155 2.66 -15.34 1.58
N PHE A 156 3.91 -15.78 1.58
CA PHE A 156 4.93 -15.43 2.57
C PHE A 156 4.50 -15.74 4.02
N TYR A 157 3.60 -16.71 4.20
CA TYR A 157 2.97 -17.07 5.47
C TYR A 157 2.14 -15.94 6.11
N LEU A 158 1.67 -14.98 5.30
CA LEU A 158 0.79 -13.90 5.74
C LEU A 158 -0.70 -14.26 5.58
N GLY A 159 -1.02 -15.41 4.98
CA GLY A 159 -2.37 -15.94 4.82
C GLY A 159 -3.08 -15.53 3.52
N PHE A 160 -2.62 -14.46 2.86
CA PHE A 160 -3.23 -13.94 1.63
C PHE A 160 -2.16 -13.63 0.57
N ALA A 161 -2.17 -14.41 -0.52
CA ALA A 161 -1.19 -14.27 -1.61
C ALA A 161 -1.33 -12.94 -2.38
N THR A 162 -2.51 -12.32 -2.40
CA THR A 162 -2.76 -11.01 -3.00
C THR A 162 -2.07 -9.90 -2.21
N ASP A 163 -2.39 -9.77 -0.93
CA ASP A 163 -1.82 -8.80 0.01
C ASP A 163 -0.29 -8.85 0.01
N SER A 164 0.24 -10.08 0.02
CA SER A 164 1.68 -10.29 0.07
C SER A 164 2.36 -9.90 -1.23
N ALA A 165 1.73 -10.13 -2.38
CA ALA A 165 2.23 -9.66 -3.67
C ALA A 165 2.27 -8.13 -3.73
N TYR A 166 1.26 -7.44 -3.16
CA TYR A 166 1.18 -5.99 -3.09
C TYR A 166 2.35 -5.39 -2.29
N MET A 167 2.59 -5.93 -1.09
CA MET A 167 3.70 -5.47 -0.24
C MET A 167 5.06 -5.82 -0.84
N TYR A 168 5.23 -7.04 -1.35
CA TYR A 168 6.50 -7.50 -1.92
C TYR A 168 6.90 -6.74 -3.19
N SER A 169 5.95 -6.54 -4.12
CA SER A 169 6.18 -5.75 -5.33
C SER A 169 6.58 -4.30 -5.01
N THR A 170 5.95 -3.70 -3.99
CA THR A 170 6.31 -2.36 -3.50
C THR A 170 7.74 -2.32 -2.95
N LEU A 171 8.13 -3.30 -2.11
CA LEU A 171 9.51 -3.43 -1.62
C LEU A 171 10.50 -3.57 -2.77
N SER A 172 10.16 -4.35 -3.79
CA SER A 172 11.00 -4.52 -4.97
C SER A 172 11.16 -3.22 -5.75
N ILE A 173 10.07 -2.49 -6.02
CA ILE A 173 10.13 -1.19 -6.72
C ILE A 173 11.05 -0.23 -5.98
N CYS A 174 10.88 -0.10 -4.65
CA CYS A 174 11.72 0.76 -3.83
C CYS A 174 13.20 0.33 -3.88
N SER A 175 13.47 -0.98 -3.76
CA SER A 175 14.82 -1.55 -3.79
C SER A 175 15.52 -1.30 -5.12
N VAL A 176 14.84 -1.52 -6.24
CA VAL A 176 15.38 -1.25 -7.59
C VAL A 176 15.72 0.22 -7.74
N ILE A 177 14.81 1.13 -7.38
CA ILE A 177 15.05 2.57 -7.47
C ILE A 177 16.25 2.99 -6.62
N TYR A 178 16.40 2.41 -5.42
CA TYR A 178 17.53 2.73 -4.55
C TYR A 178 18.87 2.18 -5.03
N LEU A 179 18.92 0.96 -5.57
CA LEU A 179 20.15 0.37 -6.07
C LEU A 179 20.65 1.05 -7.35
N GLN A 180 19.74 1.52 -8.20
CA GLN A 180 20.09 2.24 -9.43
C GLN A 180 20.76 3.60 -9.19
N GLN A 181 20.73 4.11 -7.95
CA GLN A 181 21.43 5.35 -7.58
C GLN A 181 22.96 5.20 -7.67
N TYR A 182 23.46 3.97 -7.56
CA TYR A 182 24.89 3.69 -7.54
C TYR A 182 25.39 3.23 -8.91
N LYS A 183 26.55 3.74 -9.33
CA LYS A 183 27.06 3.51 -10.69
C LYS A 183 27.92 2.26 -10.86
N SER A 184 28.41 1.65 -9.77
CA SER A 184 29.33 0.50 -9.83
C SER A 184 28.68 -0.73 -10.47
N LEU A 185 29.48 -1.58 -11.11
CA LEU A 185 29.00 -2.84 -11.69
C LEU A 185 28.27 -3.72 -10.67
N PHE A 186 28.78 -3.82 -9.44
CA PHE A 186 28.16 -4.59 -8.35
C PHE A 186 26.69 -4.22 -8.13
N TYR A 187 26.38 -2.94 -7.91
CA TYR A 187 25.00 -2.48 -7.71
C TYR A 187 24.11 -2.66 -8.96
N ARG A 188 24.68 -2.61 -10.17
CA ARG A 188 23.91 -2.93 -11.39
C ARG A 188 23.53 -4.41 -11.44
N LEU A 189 24.48 -5.31 -11.17
CA LEU A 189 24.22 -6.75 -11.09
C LEU A 189 23.21 -7.06 -9.99
N LEU A 190 23.34 -6.42 -8.83
CA LEU A 190 22.39 -6.57 -7.72
C LEU A 190 20.98 -6.08 -8.10
N THR A 191 20.87 -4.99 -8.85
CA THR A 191 19.58 -4.50 -9.37
C THR A 191 18.92 -5.52 -10.30
N VAL A 192 19.70 -6.13 -11.20
CA VAL A 192 19.21 -7.18 -12.10
C VAL A 192 18.78 -8.42 -11.31
N ALA A 193 19.58 -8.84 -10.31
CA ALA A 193 19.23 -9.95 -9.44
C ALA A 193 17.90 -9.71 -8.69
N VAL A 194 17.73 -8.52 -8.10
CA VAL A 194 16.49 -8.09 -7.45
C VAL A 194 15.31 -8.18 -8.41
N LEU A 195 15.45 -7.68 -9.65
CA LEU A 195 14.39 -7.74 -10.65
C LEU A 195 13.99 -9.18 -11.00
N LEU A 196 14.96 -10.05 -11.26
CA LEU A 196 14.70 -11.44 -11.67
C LEU A 196 14.05 -12.25 -10.55
N VAL A 197 14.57 -12.13 -9.32
CA VAL A 197 13.97 -12.76 -8.14
C VAL A 197 12.57 -12.23 -7.90
N SER A 198 12.36 -10.93 -8.07
CA SER A 198 11.04 -10.34 -7.85
C SER A 198 10.00 -10.83 -8.82
N LEU A 199 10.35 -10.91 -10.11
CA LEU A 199 9.48 -11.47 -11.14
C LEU A 199 9.13 -12.93 -10.84
N PHE A 200 10.13 -13.73 -10.45
CA PHE A 200 9.91 -15.12 -10.03
C PHE A 200 8.93 -15.23 -8.85
N MET A 201 9.13 -14.44 -7.79
CA MET A 201 8.23 -14.40 -6.64
C MET A 201 6.83 -13.96 -7.05
N ILE A 202 6.68 -12.90 -7.86
CA ILE A 202 5.39 -12.41 -8.36
C ILE A 202 4.67 -13.49 -9.17
N PHE A 203 5.36 -14.20 -10.08
CA PHE A 203 4.78 -15.34 -10.81
C PHE A 203 4.24 -16.40 -9.85
N LYS A 204 5.00 -16.74 -8.81
CA LYS A 204 4.61 -17.72 -7.79
C LYS A 204 3.49 -17.23 -6.87
N THR A 205 3.32 -15.92 -6.66
CA THR A 205 2.13 -15.40 -5.94
C THR A 205 0.86 -15.59 -6.75
N GLY A 206 0.94 -15.72 -8.08
CA GLY A 206 -0.22 -15.91 -8.97
C GLY A 206 -1.22 -14.74 -9.00
N THR A 207 -0.82 -13.56 -8.52
CA THR A 207 -1.67 -12.37 -8.40
C THR A 207 -1.72 -11.61 -9.73
N ARG A 208 -2.83 -11.78 -10.48
CA ARG A 208 -3.03 -11.27 -11.86
C ARG A 208 -2.74 -9.77 -11.98
N ASN A 209 -3.27 -8.94 -11.07
CA ASN A 209 -3.08 -7.49 -11.13
C ASN A 209 -1.59 -7.11 -11.02
N ILE A 210 -0.83 -7.75 -10.13
CA ILE A 210 0.59 -7.42 -9.91
C ILE A 210 1.48 -7.91 -11.05
N LEU A 211 1.12 -9.01 -11.70
CA LEU A 211 1.83 -9.46 -12.90
C LEU A 211 1.89 -8.34 -13.96
N ILE A 212 0.79 -7.63 -14.17
CA ILE A 212 0.73 -6.57 -15.19
C ILE A 212 1.21 -5.23 -14.64
N SER A 213 0.76 -4.85 -13.44
CA SER A 213 1.02 -3.51 -12.89
C SER A 213 2.47 -3.31 -12.43
N TYR A 214 3.14 -4.33 -11.87
CA TYR A 214 4.52 -4.22 -11.41
C TYR A 214 5.50 -3.69 -12.48
N PRO A 215 5.64 -4.32 -13.67
CA PRO A 215 6.57 -3.83 -14.70
C PRO A 215 6.20 -2.43 -15.21
N ILE A 216 4.90 -2.13 -15.32
CA ILE A 216 4.40 -0.83 -15.78
C ILE A 216 4.77 0.26 -14.76
N ILE A 217 4.43 0.06 -13.50
CA ILE A 217 4.69 1.01 -12.42
C ILE A 217 6.19 1.22 -12.25
N LEU A 218 6.99 0.14 -12.28
CA LEU A 218 8.43 0.25 -12.20
C LEU A 218 8.99 1.09 -13.36
N THR A 219 8.54 0.80 -14.58
CA THR A 219 8.99 1.52 -15.78
C THR A 219 8.63 3.00 -15.71
N ILE A 220 7.39 3.35 -15.36
CA ILE A 220 6.96 4.73 -15.15
C ILE A 220 7.82 5.41 -14.08
N SER A 221 8.04 4.75 -12.95
CA SER A 221 8.81 5.29 -11.82
C SER A 221 10.29 5.55 -12.16
N LEU A 222 10.85 4.82 -13.12
CA LEU A 222 12.21 5.05 -13.62
C LEU A 222 12.27 6.13 -14.70
N LEU A 223 11.19 6.35 -15.47
CA LEU A 223 11.17 7.23 -16.63
C LEU A 223 10.84 8.70 -16.32
N VAL A 224 9.87 8.95 -15.43
CA VAL A 224 9.18 10.25 -15.35
C VAL A 224 10.13 11.43 -15.16
N TRP A 225 11.15 11.33 -14.30
CA TRP A 225 12.10 12.43 -14.06
C TRP A 225 13.46 12.25 -14.73
N LYS A 226 13.56 11.41 -15.77
CA LYS A 226 14.75 11.22 -16.65
C LYS A 226 16.10 11.21 -15.92
N LYS A 227 16.16 10.66 -14.70
CA LYS A 227 17.43 10.45 -13.98
C LYS A 227 18.25 9.30 -14.55
N HIS A 228 17.64 8.51 -15.44
CA HIS A 228 18.22 7.28 -15.97
C HIS A 228 18.36 7.36 -17.48
N SER A 229 19.49 6.86 -18.01
CA SER A 229 19.75 6.81 -19.44
C SER A 229 18.78 5.86 -20.14
N TRP A 230 18.28 6.22 -21.32
CA TRP A 230 17.45 5.36 -22.20
C TRP A 230 18.03 3.96 -22.41
N ARG A 231 19.36 3.81 -22.40
CA ARG A 231 20.04 2.51 -22.44
C ARG A 231 19.67 1.58 -21.28
N ASN A 232 19.56 2.09 -20.06
CA ASN A 232 19.20 1.28 -18.89
C ASN A 232 17.73 0.85 -18.95
N ILE A 233 16.86 1.74 -19.45
CA ILE A 233 15.44 1.44 -19.68
C ILE A 233 15.29 0.37 -20.76
N PHE A 234 16.03 0.48 -21.86
CA PHE A 234 16.04 -0.51 -22.93
C PHE A 234 16.43 -1.90 -22.41
N TRP A 235 17.49 -2.00 -21.60
CA TRP A 235 17.87 -3.27 -20.98
C TRP A 235 16.83 -3.77 -19.96
N CYS A 236 16.22 -2.88 -19.18
CA CYS A 236 15.12 -3.27 -18.29
C CYS A 236 13.93 -3.83 -19.09
N ALA A 237 13.57 -3.19 -20.20
CA ALA A 237 12.49 -3.64 -21.07
C ALA A 237 12.81 -5.00 -21.69
N ILE A 238 14.03 -5.22 -22.17
CA ILE A 238 14.48 -6.54 -22.67
C ILE A 238 14.36 -7.60 -21.57
N LEU A 239 14.85 -7.32 -20.36
CA LEU A 239 14.81 -8.26 -19.24
C LEU A 239 13.37 -8.61 -18.86
N LEU A 240 12.50 -7.61 -18.79
CA LEU A 240 11.07 -7.82 -18.53
C LEU A 240 10.43 -8.66 -19.64
N SER A 241 10.64 -8.30 -20.91
CA SER A 241 10.10 -9.07 -22.04
C SER A 241 10.59 -10.52 -22.05
N ALA A 242 11.88 -10.76 -21.79
CA ALA A 242 12.45 -12.09 -21.71
C ALA A 242 11.85 -12.91 -20.55
N ALA A 243 11.70 -12.30 -19.37
CA ALA A 243 11.06 -12.95 -18.23
C ALA A 243 9.58 -13.29 -18.48
N PHE A 244 8.85 -12.39 -19.15
CA PHE A 244 7.46 -12.63 -19.54
C PHE A 244 7.34 -13.74 -20.59
N ALA A 245 8.23 -13.75 -21.59
CA ALA A 245 8.28 -14.82 -22.58
C ALA A 245 8.57 -16.18 -21.92
N ALA A 246 9.55 -16.24 -21.02
CA ALA A 246 9.88 -17.45 -20.26
C ALA A 246 8.73 -17.91 -19.35
N GLY A 247 8.00 -16.97 -18.74
CA GLY A 247 6.86 -17.26 -17.87
C GLY A 247 5.54 -17.50 -18.61
N TYR A 248 5.48 -17.31 -19.93
CA TYR A 248 4.23 -17.20 -20.67
C TYR A 248 3.34 -18.43 -20.55
N ASN A 249 3.87 -19.60 -20.93
CA ASN A 249 3.08 -20.84 -20.96
C ASN A 249 2.64 -21.31 -19.57
N ASN A 250 3.52 -21.15 -18.56
CA ASN A 250 3.31 -21.71 -17.23
C ASN A 250 2.51 -20.79 -16.30
N TYR A 251 2.65 -19.46 -16.45
CA TYR A 251 2.11 -18.50 -15.49
C TYR A 251 1.13 -17.49 -16.10
N ILE A 252 1.29 -17.10 -17.36
CA ILE A 252 0.51 -16.02 -17.99
C ILE A 252 -0.67 -16.56 -18.79
N LYS A 253 -0.42 -17.43 -19.78
CA LYS A 253 -1.44 -18.00 -20.66
C LYS A 253 -2.60 -18.65 -19.89
N PRO A 254 -2.37 -19.46 -18.83
CA PRO A 254 -3.47 -20.01 -18.05
C PRO A 254 -4.34 -18.95 -17.39
N LYS A 255 -3.74 -17.84 -16.93
CA LYS A 255 -4.48 -16.72 -16.29
C LYS A 255 -5.30 -15.94 -17.31
N ILE A 256 -4.79 -15.74 -18.53
CA ILE A 256 -5.54 -15.11 -19.63
C ILE A 256 -6.76 -15.97 -19.96
N ASN A 257 -6.57 -17.26 -20.20
CA ASN A 257 -7.67 -18.17 -20.56
C ASN A 257 -8.75 -18.22 -19.47
N VAL A 258 -8.37 -18.34 -18.20
CA VAL A 258 -9.33 -18.31 -17.08
C VAL A 258 -10.05 -16.97 -17.01
N THR A 259 -9.35 -15.85 -17.26
CA THR A 259 -9.96 -14.51 -17.25
C THR A 259 -11.01 -14.36 -18.34
N LEU A 260 -10.71 -14.79 -19.58
CA LEU A 260 -11.66 -14.76 -20.69
C LEU A 260 -12.88 -15.63 -20.40
N ASN A 261 -12.67 -16.85 -19.89
CA ASN A 261 -13.76 -17.74 -19.51
C ASN A 261 -14.63 -17.15 -18.38
N GLU A 262 -14.03 -16.51 -17.37
CA GLU A 262 -14.75 -15.88 -16.26
C GLU A 262 -15.57 -14.66 -16.72
N ILE A 263 -15.08 -13.88 -17.68
CA ILE A 263 -15.83 -12.76 -18.30
C ILE A 263 -17.02 -13.29 -19.08
N GLN A 264 -16.80 -14.27 -19.96
CA GLN A 264 -17.89 -14.89 -20.73
C GLN A 264 -18.93 -15.53 -19.79
N SER A 265 -18.47 -16.22 -18.74
CA SER A 265 -19.36 -16.80 -17.74
C SER A 265 -20.16 -15.75 -16.97
N TYR A 266 -19.59 -14.57 -16.71
CA TYR A 266 -20.31 -13.47 -16.08
C TYR A 266 -21.44 -12.97 -16.98
N GLU A 267 -21.16 -12.77 -18.27
CA GLU A 267 -22.13 -12.28 -19.26
C GLU A 267 -23.27 -13.29 -19.48
N VAL A 268 -22.94 -14.56 -19.75
CA VAL A 268 -23.94 -15.60 -20.05
C VAL A 268 -24.86 -15.87 -18.85
N ASN A 269 -24.31 -15.80 -17.64
CA ASN A 269 -25.06 -16.17 -16.43
C ASN A 269 -25.45 -14.98 -15.56
N ASN A 270 -25.37 -13.75 -16.08
CA ASN A 270 -25.69 -12.51 -15.35
C ASN A 270 -25.04 -12.43 -13.95
N GLY A 271 -23.79 -12.86 -13.81
CA GLY A 271 -23.06 -12.82 -12.53
C GLY A 271 -23.52 -13.82 -11.47
N ASN A 272 -24.31 -14.83 -11.82
CA ASN A 272 -24.85 -15.82 -10.87
C ASN A 272 -23.95 -17.05 -10.64
N PHE A 273 -22.86 -17.20 -11.38
CA PHE A 273 -21.88 -18.27 -11.17
C PHE A 273 -20.68 -17.80 -10.36
N ASN A 274 -20.16 -18.70 -9.53
CA ASN A 274 -18.99 -18.42 -8.71
C ASN A 274 -17.70 -18.52 -9.52
N GLY A 275 -16.86 -17.49 -9.40
CA GLY A 275 -15.54 -17.38 -10.03
C GLY A 275 -14.77 -16.22 -9.42
N SER A 276 -13.44 -16.17 -9.57
CA SER A 276 -12.63 -15.14 -8.91
C SER A 276 -12.87 -13.75 -9.51
N LEU A 277 -12.94 -13.64 -10.84
CA LEU A 277 -13.29 -12.38 -11.50
C LEU A 277 -14.81 -12.18 -11.58
N THR A 278 -15.58 -13.24 -11.88
CA THR A 278 -17.04 -13.20 -11.96
C THR A 278 -17.67 -12.64 -10.68
N ALA A 279 -17.22 -13.11 -9.50
CA ALA A 279 -17.69 -12.59 -8.23
C ALA A 279 -17.28 -11.12 -8.01
N ARG A 280 -16.08 -10.70 -8.44
CA ARG A 280 -15.66 -9.29 -8.35
C ARG A 280 -16.56 -8.39 -9.20
N LEU A 281 -16.85 -8.78 -10.44
CA LEU A 281 -17.75 -8.02 -11.31
C LEU A 281 -19.16 -7.92 -10.71
N ALA A 282 -19.68 -9.01 -10.15
CA ALA A 282 -20.96 -9.03 -9.45
C ALA A 282 -20.94 -8.10 -8.20
N MET A 283 -19.88 -8.18 -7.38
CA MET A 283 -19.67 -7.30 -6.23
C MET A 283 -19.63 -5.82 -6.64
N TRP A 284 -18.97 -5.51 -7.75
CA TRP A 284 -18.86 -4.15 -8.27
C TRP A 284 -20.19 -3.62 -8.76
N ALA A 285 -20.97 -4.46 -9.46
CA ALA A 285 -22.30 -4.11 -9.95
C ALA A 285 -23.25 -3.80 -8.78
N VAL A 286 -23.41 -4.72 -7.83
CA VAL A 286 -24.33 -4.51 -6.70
C VAL A 286 -23.83 -3.41 -5.75
N GLY A 287 -22.50 -3.28 -5.57
CA GLY A 287 -21.91 -2.19 -4.79
C GLY A 287 -22.17 -0.80 -5.40
N TYR A 288 -22.17 -0.71 -6.73
CA TYR A 288 -22.52 0.51 -7.43
C TYR A 288 -24.01 0.86 -7.27
N GLU A 289 -24.91 -0.12 -7.37
CA GLU A 289 -26.34 0.10 -7.11
C GLU A 289 -26.60 0.50 -5.65
N ALA A 290 -25.87 -0.07 -4.69
CA ALA A 290 -25.96 0.33 -3.28
C ALA A 290 -25.56 1.79 -3.06
N PHE A 291 -24.50 2.25 -3.74
CA PHE A 291 -24.12 3.66 -3.69
C PHE A 291 -25.18 4.57 -4.33
N LYS A 292 -25.79 4.18 -5.46
CA LYS A 292 -26.88 4.97 -6.04
C LYS A 292 -28.09 5.05 -5.10
N HIS A 293 -28.41 3.94 -4.46
CA HIS A 293 -29.55 3.86 -3.55
C HIS A 293 -29.34 4.72 -2.29
N ASN A 294 -28.13 4.72 -1.75
CA ASN A 294 -27.77 5.56 -0.60
C ASN A 294 -26.42 6.28 -0.81
N PRO A 295 -26.43 7.47 -1.43
CA PRO A 295 -25.21 8.17 -1.83
C PRO A 295 -24.47 8.85 -0.67
N LEU A 296 -25.08 8.94 0.51
CA LEU A 296 -24.51 9.63 1.67
C LEU A 296 -23.68 8.69 2.53
N SER A 297 -24.29 7.62 3.04
CA SER A 297 -23.61 6.59 3.83
C SER A 297 -24.54 5.42 4.13
N MET A 298 -23.95 4.26 4.39
CA MET A 298 -24.65 3.06 4.81
C MET A 298 -23.75 2.19 5.72
N SER A 299 -24.34 1.53 6.72
CA SER A 299 -23.66 0.49 7.50
C SER A 299 -23.44 -0.78 6.65
N LEU A 300 -22.56 -1.67 7.12
CA LEU A 300 -22.28 -2.93 6.43
C LEU A 300 -23.53 -3.83 6.35
N GLU A 301 -24.34 -3.82 7.40
CA GLU A 301 -25.55 -4.65 7.56
C GLU A 301 -26.66 -4.15 6.64
N LYS A 302 -26.90 -2.84 6.60
CA LYS A 302 -27.82 -2.23 5.63
C LYS A 302 -27.38 -2.52 4.19
N ARG A 303 -26.06 -2.51 3.92
CA ARG A 303 -25.52 -2.85 2.59
C ARG A 303 -25.77 -4.32 2.26
N GLU A 304 -25.60 -5.22 3.23
CA GLU A 304 -25.92 -6.63 3.04
C GLU A 304 -27.42 -6.85 2.74
N ASP A 305 -28.31 -6.19 3.48
CA ASP A 305 -29.75 -6.30 3.26
C ASP A 305 -30.15 -5.76 1.88
N PHE A 306 -29.57 -4.63 1.47
CA PHE A 306 -29.73 -4.10 0.11
C PHE A 306 -29.25 -5.12 -0.93
N PHE A 307 -28.07 -5.72 -0.75
CA PHE A 307 -27.53 -6.70 -1.70
C PHE A 307 -28.47 -7.90 -1.86
N LYS A 308 -29.00 -8.45 -0.75
CA LYS A 308 -29.96 -9.56 -0.78
C LYS A 308 -31.23 -9.19 -1.52
N LYS A 309 -31.76 -7.99 -1.26
CA LYS A 309 -32.97 -7.48 -1.94
C LYS A 309 -32.75 -7.32 -3.44
N GLU A 310 -31.67 -6.63 -3.83
CA GLU A 310 -31.33 -6.35 -5.22
C GLU A 310 -31.13 -7.64 -6.04
N VAL A 311 -30.40 -8.61 -5.47
CA VAL A 311 -30.18 -9.92 -6.13
C VAL A 311 -31.49 -10.68 -6.28
N ASN A 312 -32.36 -10.66 -5.27
CA ASN A 312 -33.65 -11.35 -5.32
C ASN A 312 -34.61 -10.72 -6.36
N GLU A 313 -34.64 -9.39 -6.44
CA GLU A 313 -35.51 -8.66 -7.37
C GLU A 313 -35.02 -8.77 -8.82
N THR A 314 -33.72 -8.70 -9.05
CA THR A 314 -33.15 -8.72 -10.41
C THR A 314 -32.83 -10.12 -10.93
N ASN A 315 -32.68 -11.11 -10.04
CA ASN A 315 -32.13 -12.43 -10.35
C ASN A 315 -30.73 -12.37 -10.99
N LYS A 316 -29.92 -11.36 -10.64
CA LYS A 316 -28.56 -11.17 -11.14
C LYS A 316 -27.56 -11.05 -10.00
N ASN A 317 -26.28 -11.28 -10.30
CA ASN A 317 -25.13 -11.03 -9.42
C ASN A 317 -25.17 -11.81 -8.09
N SER A 318 -25.81 -12.98 -8.04
CA SER A 318 -25.91 -13.75 -6.79
C SER A 318 -24.57 -14.19 -6.23
N SER A 319 -23.52 -14.29 -7.06
CA SER A 319 -22.16 -14.57 -6.60
C SER A 319 -21.57 -13.50 -5.67
N ALA A 320 -22.12 -12.28 -5.66
CA ALA A 320 -21.74 -11.22 -4.71
C ALA A 320 -22.19 -11.51 -3.27
N LEU A 321 -23.25 -12.31 -3.08
CA LEU A 321 -23.83 -12.55 -1.76
C LEU A 321 -22.88 -13.26 -0.79
N ALA A 322 -21.92 -14.02 -1.30
CA ALA A 322 -20.89 -14.67 -0.50
C ALA A 322 -19.88 -13.68 0.13
N PHE A 323 -19.86 -12.42 -0.33
CA PHE A 323 -18.86 -11.41 0.06
C PHE A 323 -19.47 -10.17 0.71
N THR A 324 -20.77 -10.16 0.97
CA THR A 324 -21.52 -9.01 1.53
C THR A 324 -20.88 -8.46 2.80
N ARG A 325 -20.36 -9.33 3.68
CA ARG A 325 -19.72 -8.98 4.96
C ARG A 325 -18.18 -8.87 4.93
N ILE A 326 -17.55 -9.01 3.76
CA ILE A 326 -16.08 -9.00 3.66
C ILE A 326 -15.63 -7.64 3.11
N HIS A 327 -15.53 -7.53 1.78
CA HIS A 327 -15.24 -6.32 1.03
C HIS A 327 -15.39 -6.63 -0.47
N LEU A 328 -15.66 -5.61 -1.27
CA LEU A 328 -15.98 -5.66 -2.69
C LEU A 328 -14.74 -5.76 -3.60
N HIS A 329 -13.54 -5.92 -3.03
CA HIS A 329 -12.28 -6.00 -3.78
C HIS A 329 -12.13 -4.82 -4.78
N ASN A 330 -12.50 -3.63 -4.34
CA ASN A 330 -12.27 -2.37 -5.05
C ASN A 330 -12.43 -1.25 -4.04
N GLU A 331 -11.37 -0.53 -3.73
CA GLU A 331 -11.38 0.51 -2.69
C GLU A 331 -12.36 1.63 -3.02
N ILE A 332 -12.55 1.97 -4.31
CA ILE A 332 -13.49 3.02 -4.72
C ILE A 332 -14.93 2.58 -4.49
N ILE A 333 -15.30 1.39 -4.96
CA ILE A 333 -16.68 0.89 -4.83
C ILE A 333 -17.01 0.55 -3.38
N GLU A 334 -16.07 -0.05 -2.64
CA GLU A 334 -16.23 -0.28 -1.20
C GLU A 334 -16.48 1.04 -0.47
N THR A 335 -15.63 2.05 -0.71
CA THR A 335 -15.76 3.36 -0.08
C THR A 335 -17.05 4.04 -0.50
N ALA A 336 -17.44 3.98 -1.77
CA ALA A 336 -18.69 4.54 -2.27
C ALA A 336 -19.92 3.90 -1.59
N SER A 337 -19.97 2.56 -1.56
CA SER A 337 -21.12 1.82 -1.04
C SER A 337 -21.32 1.94 0.47
N LEU A 338 -20.28 2.28 1.23
CA LEU A 338 -20.33 2.45 2.69
C LEU A 338 -20.29 3.93 3.11
N GLN A 339 -19.26 4.66 2.68
CA GLN A 339 -18.98 6.05 3.11
C GLN A 339 -19.57 7.11 2.17
N GLY A 340 -20.22 6.69 1.09
CA GLY A 340 -20.85 7.57 0.12
C GLY A 340 -19.88 8.57 -0.52
N ILE A 341 -20.44 9.70 -0.97
CA ILE A 341 -19.70 10.72 -1.72
C ILE A 341 -18.56 11.33 -0.90
N PHE A 342 -18.72 11.49 0.42
CA PHE A 342 -17.69 12.06 1.28
C PHE A 342 -16.47 11.14 1.39
N GLY A 343 -16.70 9.82 1.49
CA GLY A 343 -15.63 8.84 1.45
C GLY A 343 -14.86 8.85 0.12
N ILE A 344 -15.58 8.91 -1.00
CA ILE A 344 -14.97 8.99 -2.34
C ILE A 344 -14.09 10.23 -2.45
N ILE A 345 -14.60 11.40 -2.03
CA ILE A 345 -13.83 12.65 -2.04
C ILE A 345 -12.56 12.50 -1.18
N ALA A 346 -12.67 11.95 0.04
CA ALA A 346 -11.51 11.74 0.90
C ALA A 346 -10.47 10.79 0.27
N LEU A 347 -10.91 9.71 -0.38
CA LEU A 347 -10.05 8.75 -1.07
C LEU A 347 -9.34 9.38 -2.27
N LEU A 348 -10.08 10.06 -3.16
CA LEU A 348 -9.52 10.69 -4.35
C LEU A 348 -8.58 11.86 -4.00
N LEU A 349 -8.92 12.65 -2.98
CA LEU A 349 -8.02 13.69 -2.46
C LEU A 349 -6.75 13.07 -1.89
N THR A 350 -6.84 11.93 -1.19
CA THR A 350 -5.66 11.21 -0.68
C THR A 350 -4.75 10.79 -1.84
N TYR A 351 -5.31 10.19 -2.91
CA TYR A 351 -4.54 9.84 -4.11
C TYR A 351 -3.92 11.07 -4.78
N ALA A 352 -4.67 12.16 -4.92
CA ALA A 352 -4.17 13.41 -5.50
C ALA A 352 -3.03 14.01 -4.67
N LEU A 353 -3.13 14.01 -3.34
CA LEU A 353 -2.08 14.52 -2.45
C LEU A 353 -0.80 13.69 -2.54
N LEU A 354 -0.91 12.36 -2.62
CA LEU A 354 0.23 11.46 -2.82
C LEU A 354 0.95 11.75 -4.15
N LEU A 355 0.20 11.91 -5.25
CA LEU A 355 0.74 12.23 -6.56
C LEU A 355 1.33 13.66 -6.63
N ALA A 356 0.65 14.64 -6.05
CA ALA A 356 1.14 16.02 -6.00
C ALA A 356 2.48 16.10 -5.27
N CYS A 357 2.63 15.39 -4.16
CA CYS A 357 3.88 15.33 -3.42
C CYS A 357 4.99 14.64 -4.21
N CYS A 358 4.71 13.51 -4.89
CA CYS A 358 5.75 12.84 -5.66
C CYS A 358 6.23 13.69 -6.85
N ILE A 359 5.33 14.41 -7.53
CA ILE A 359 5.64 15.29 -8.65
C ILE A 359 6.46 16.49 -8.20
N ARG A 360 5.99 17.22 -7.18
CA ARG A 360 6.68 18.39 -6.66
C ARG A 360 8.08 18.05 -6.16
N ASP A 361 8.23 16.91 -5.49
CA ASP A 361 9.51 16.50 -4.93
C ASP A 361 10.39 15.68 -5.89
N LYS A 362 9.91 15.40 -7.11
CA LYS A 362 10.58 14.52 -8.10
C LYS A 362 11.05 13.20 -7.45
N ASN A 363 10.16 12.59 -6.68
CA ASN A 363 10.43 11.43 -5.83
C ASN A 363 10.00 10.12 -6.50
N ASN A 364 10.93 9.45 -7.18
CA ASN A 364 10.68 8.18 -7.91
C ASN A 364 10.09 7.10 -6.98
N VAL A 365 10.57 7.02 -5.73
CA VAL A 365 10.12 5.99 -4.78
C VAL A 365 8.69 6.25 -4.38
N LEU A 366 8.37 7.48 -3.96
CA LEU A 366 7.00 7.85 -3.61
C LEU A 366 6.06 7.69 -4.81
N LEU A 367 6.50 8.02 -6.03
CA LEU A 367 5.72 7.78 -7.24
C LEU A 367 5.37 6.30 -7.41
N GLY A 368 6.36 5.40 -7.31
CA GLY A 368 6.13 3.97 -7.44
C GLY A 368 5.18 3.42 -6.38
N VAL A 369 5.32 3.88 -5.13
CA VAL A 369 4.42 3.51 -4.02
C VAL A 369 3.01 4.03 -4.27
N SER A 370 2.85 5.30 -4.63
CA SER A 370 1.56 5.92 -4.90
C SER A 370 0.83 5.24 -6.07
N LEU A 371 1.53 4.98 -7.17
CA LEU A 371 0.95 4.26 -8.31
C LEU A 371 0.56 2.83 -7.92
N THR A 372 1.35 2.15 -7.09
CA THR A 372 1.01 0.81 -6.58
C THR A 372 -0.29 0.85 -5.76
N ILE A 373 -0.41 1.77 -4.81
CA ILE A 373 -1.63 1.94 -4.00
C ILE A 373 -2.84 2.23 -4.88
N ILE A 374 -2.72 3.15 -5.85
CA ILE A 374 -3.82 3.53 -6.74
C ILE A 374 -4.23 2.34 -7.62
N THR A 375 -3.27 1.68 -8.29
CA THR A 375 -3.57 0.55 -9.17
C THR A 375 -4.15 -0.65 -8.41
N ILE A 376 -3.67 -0.92 -7.20
CA ILE A 376 -4.29 -1.96 -6.35
C ILE A 376 -5.70 -1.52 -5.96
N GLY A 377 -5.89 -0.28 -5.50
CA GLY A 377 -7.19 0.25 -5.08
C GLY A 377 -8.30 0.18 -6.15
N LEU A 378 -7.94 0.15 -7.43
CA LEU A 378 -8.89 -0.05 -8.53
C LEU A 378 -9.38 -1.51 -8.69
N THR A 379 -8.72 -2.47 -8.04
CA THR A 379 -8.94 -3.92 -8.25
C THR A 379 -9.01 -4.74 -6.97
N ASP A 380 -8.69 -4.10 -5.83
CA ASP A 380 -8.71 -4.66 -4.50
C ASP A 380 -8.77 -3.55 -3.45
N VAL A 381 -8.81 -3.93 -2.17
CA VAL A 381 -8.80 -3.00 -1.03
C VAL A 381 -7.41 -2.95 -0.39
N VAL A 382 -6.85 -1.74 -0.29
CA VAL A 382 -5.54 -1.48 0.33
C VAL A 382 -5.70 -1.11 1.79
N PHE A 383 -6.69 -0.26 2.09
CA PHE A 383 -6.89 0.35 3.39
C PHE A 383 -7.99 -0.36 4.18
N ILE A 384 -7.95 -1.69 4.19
CA ILE A 384 -8.79 -2.55 5.05
C ILE A 384 -7.92 -3.62 5.71
N SER A 385 -6.99 -4.19 4.93
CA SER A 385 -6.02 -5.15 5.45
C SER A 385 -5.12 -4.50 6.49
N ARG A 386 -5.01 -5.17 7.65
CA ARG A 386 -4.29 -4.67 8.83
C ARG A 386 -2.81 -4.46 8.53
N GLU A 387 -2.21 -5.44 7.85
CA GLU A 387 -0.79 -5.42 7.51
C GLU A 387 -0.48 -4.40 6.41
N GLN A 388 -1.31 -4.35 5.37
CA GLN A 388 -1.14 -3.41 4.28
C GLN A 388 -1.22 -1.96 4.75
N THR A 389 -2.19 -1.64 5.62
CA THR A 389 -2.36 -0.28 6.15
C THR A 389 -1.09 0.20 6.85
N ILE A 390 -0.49 -0.63 7.71
CA ILE A 390 0.74 -0.29 8.44
C ILE A 390 1.93 -0.23 7.48
N PHE A 391 2.09 -1.24 6.63
CA PHE A 391 3.17 -1.33 5.66
C PHE A 391 3.23 -0.11 4.73
N PHE A 392 2.11 0.25 4.10
CA PHE A 392 2.06 1.38 3.16
C PHE A 392 2.25 2.72 3.88
N SER A 393 1.73 2.89 5.10
CA SER A 393 2.03 4.08 5.91
C SER A 393 3.53 4.24 6.14
N ILE A 394 4.24 3.19 6.55
CA ILE A 394 5.68 3.24 6.79
C ILE A 394 6.45 3.52 5.50
N ILE A 395 6.13 2.84 4.41
CA ILE A 395 6.83 3.00 3.12
C ILE A 395 6.67 4.41 2.56
N ILE A 396 5.48 5.01 2.64
CA ILE A 396 5.26 6.41 2.22
C ILE A 396 6.11 7.36 3.08
N ILE A 397 6.12 7.17 4.40
CA ILE A 397 6.93 7.98 5.33
C ILE A 397 8.42 7.88 4.98
N PHE A 398 8.91 6.66 4.74
CA PHE A 398 10.29 6.40 4.33
C PHE A 398 10.64 7.03 2.99
N ALA A 399 9.78 6.88 1.98
CA ALA A 399 9.99 7.48 0.67
C ALA A 399 10.12 9.01 0.76
N ALA A 400 9.28 9.65 1.56
CA ALA A 400 9.29 11.10 1.75
C ALA A 400 10.50 11.57 2.57
N LEU A 401 10.80 10.93 3.70
CA LEU A 401 11.97 11.25 4.55
C LEU A 401 13.28 11.10 3.77
N HIS A 402 13.47 9.97 3.09
CA HIS A 402 14.67 9.69 2.32
C HIS A 402 14.93 10.79 1.28
N GLN A 403 13.91 11.15 0.50
CA GLN A 403 14.04 12.16 -0.55
C GLN A 403 14.38 13.54 0.02
N HIS A 404 13.72 13.96 1.10
CA HIS A 404 13.98 15.27 1.72
C HIS A 404 15.40 15.35 2.28
N ILE A 405 15.84 14.34 3.03
CA ILE A 405 17.20 14.27 3.59
C ILE A 405 18.25 14.27 2.47
N LYS A 406 17.98 13.54 1.37
CA LYS A 406 18.90 13.47 0.23
C LYS A 406 19.03 14.82 -0.50
N LYS A 407 17.91 15.49 -0.80
CA LYS A 407 17.93 16.82 -1.44
C LYS A 407 18.70 17.84 -0.60
N LYS A 408 18.39 17.92 0.69
CA LYS A 408 19.09 18.80 1.63
C LYS A 408 20.61 18.54 1.62
N ALA A 409 21.04 17.29 1.55
CA ALA A 409 22.47 16.96 1.50
C ALA A 409 23.13 17.28 0.14
N GLN A 410 22.35 17.44 -0.94
CA GLN A 410 22.82 17.91 -2.24
C GLN A 410 22.91 19.43 -2.29
N ASP A 411 21.95 20.13 -1.70
CA ASP A 411 21.92 21.61 -1.66
C ASP A 411 23.03 22.20 -0.74
N ASN A 412 23.53 21.40 0.20
CA ASN A 412 24.63 21.76 1.11
C ASN A 412 26.03 21.41 0.56
N LYS A 413 26.14 20.90 -0.66
CA LYS A 413 27.41 20.62 -1.36
C LYS A 413 27.58 21.60 -2.49
#